data_AF-A0A412B136-F1
#
_entry.id   AF-A0A412B136-F1
#
_cell.length_a   1.000
_cell.length_b   1.000
_cell.length_c   1.000
_cell.angle_alpha   90.00
_cell.angle_beta   90.00
_cell.angle_gamma   90.00
#
_symmetry.space_group_name_H-M   'P 1'
#
loop_
_entity.id
_entity.type
_entity.pdbx_description
1 polymer ?
#
loop_
_entity_poly.entity_id
_entity_poly.type
_entity_poly.pdbx_seq_one_letter_code
_entity_poly.pdbx_strand_id
1 'polypeptide(L)'
;MNHIWIEDKIFCTGCAACANICPKQCISFAEDAEGFCYPKVEESLCVECGRCTAVCPVSKEKPEDRSTNGVKVYACINRDEKVLKESSSGGVFSLLAEAIIEKGGVVFGAAFDENWNVRHMAAQTKEDCLKFRGSKYVQSEIGDSFFQLRPFWIRDVLFYSAAPRVRSPD
;
A
#
# COMPACT_ATOMS: atom_id res chain seq x y z
N MET A 1 16.27 8.14 19.23
CA MET A 1 15.56 9.18 18.45
C MET A 1 14.14 8.71 18.20
N ASN A 2 13.13 9.52 18.55
CA ASN A 2 11.69 9.15 18.45
C ASN A 2 10.99 9.81 17.25
N HIS A 3 11.74 10.19 16.22
CA HIS A 3 11.22 10.81 15.02
C HIS A 3 11.86 10.15 13.79
N ILE A 4 11.14 10.22 12.66
CA ILE A 4 11.64 9.71 11.39
C ILE A 4 12.76 10.64 10.91
N TRP A 5 13.94 10.07 10.74
CA TRP A 5 14.96 10.56 9.83
C TRP A 5 15.08 9.53 8.73
N ILE A 6 14.80 9.94 7.49
CA ILE A 6 15.25 9.15 6.36
C ILE A 6 16.71 9.54 6.15
N GLU A 7 17.60 8.96 6.96
CA GLU A 7 19.05 9.15 6.78
C GLU A 7 19.46 8.62 5.40
N ASP A 8 18.85 7.50 5.00
CA ASP A 8 19.04 6.91 3.69
C ASP A 8 17.70 6.51 3.06
N LYS A 9 17.41 7.11 1.90
CA LYS A 9 16.19 6.88 1.11
C LYS A 9 16.05 5.42 0.69
N ILE A 10 17.14 4.66 0.59
CA ILE A 10 17.09 3.25 0.16
C ILE A 10 16.21 2.39 1.07
N PHE A 11 16.11 2.74 2.35
CA PHE A 11 15.31 2.00 3.33
C PHE A 11 13.85 2.48 3.40
N CYS A 12 13.48 3.56 2.70
CA CYS A 12 12.11 4.04 2.67
C CYS A 12 11.37 3.48 1.46
N THR A 13 10.26 2.79 1.71
CA THR A 13 9.37 2.34 0.63
C THR A 13 8.37 3.41 0.19
N GLY A 14 8.31 4.57 0.85
CA GLY A 14 7.32 5.60 0.50
C GLY A 14 5.86 5.17 0.75
N CYS A 15 5.61 4.19 1.63
CA CYS A 15 4.25 3.66 1.88
C CYS A 15 3.27 4.61 2.60
N ALA A 16 3.68 5.83 2.98
CA ALA A 16 2.84 6.80 3.71
C ALA A 16 2.25 6.37 5.07
N ALA A 17 2.62 5.22 5.62
CA ALA A 17 2.17 4.78 6.94
C ALA A 17 2.53 5.80 8.05
N CYS A 18 3.72 6.41 7.96
CA CYS A 18 4.18 7.44 8.89
C CYS A 18 3.30 8.70 8.89
N ALA A 19 2.85 9.17 7.72
CA ALA A 19 1.95 10.31 7.61
C ALA A 19 0.56 9.98 8.17
N ASN A 20 0.02 8.81 7.82
CA ASN A 20 -1.31 8.38 8.26
C ASN A 20 -1.43 8.18 9.78
N ILE A 21 -0.35 7.77 10.46
CA ILE A 21 -0.34 7.57 11.92
C ILE A 21 -0.04 8.86 12.71
N CYS A 22 0.51 9.89 12.04
CA CYS A 22 0.98 11.10 12.71
C CYS A 22 -0.20 11.92 13.28
N PRO A 23 -0.31 12.11 14.61
CA PRO A 23 -1.43 12.82 15.21
C PRO A 23 -1.42 14.33 14.93
N LYS A 24 -0.26 14.88 14.56
CA LYS A 24 -0.08 16.31 14.20
C LYS A 24 -0.17 16.56 12.71
N GLN A 25 -0.31 15.52 11.89
CA GLN A 25 -0.34 15.62 10.42
C GLN A 25 0.86 16.43 9.87
N CYS A 26 2.01 16.36 10.53
CA CYS A 26 3.20 17.13 10.21
C CYS A 26 4.16 16.41 9.24
N ILE A 27 3.68 15.40 8.51
CA ILE A 27 4.49 14.63 7.56
C ILE A 27 3.80 14.70 6.20
N SER A 28 4.43 15.38 5.25
CA SER A 28 4.01 15.44 3.84
C SER A 28 4.87 14.51 2.99
N PHE A 29 4.53 14.34 1.72
CA PHE A 29 5.33 13.59 0.75
C PHE A 29 5.75 14.52 -0.38
N ALA A 30 7.02 14.43 -0.78
CA ALA A 30 7.57 15.20 -1.88
C ALA A 30 8.35 14.29 -2.82
N GLU A 31 8.21 14.55 -4.12
CA GLU A 31 9.01 13.90 -5.16
C GLU A 31 10.46 14.33 -5.07
N ASP A 32 11.36 13.41 -5.43
CA ASP A 32 12.75 13.73 -5.71
C ASP A 32 13.03 13.85 -7.21
N ALA A 33 14.31 13.99 -7.58
CA ALA A 33 14.72 14.16 -8.96
C ALA A 33 14.41 12.93 -9.86
N GLU A 34 14.18 11.76 -9.26
CA GLU A 34 13.80 10.53 -9.96
C GLU A 34 12.25 10.37 -10.02
N GLY A 35 11.49 11.30 -9.44
CA GLY A 35 10.03 11.29 -9.39
C GLY A 35 9.45 10.39 -8.29
N PHE A 36 10.26 9.97 -7.31
CA PHE A 36 9.79 9.12 -6.21
C PHE A 36 9.41 9.94 -4.98
N CYS A 37 8.28 9.60 -4.37
CA CYS A 37 7.74 10.31 -3.21
C CYS A 37 8.32 9.80 -1.88
N TYR A 38 8.90 10.70 -1.09
CA TYR A 38 9.43 10.42 0.24
C TYR A 38 8.82 11.33 1.32
N PRO A 39 8.71 10.85 2.58
CA PRO A 39 8.19 11.67 3.65
C PRO A 39 9.10 12.85 3.99
N LYS A 40 8.50 14.03 4.20
CA LYS A 40 9.12 15.25 4.69
C LYS A 40 8.42 15.69 5.97
N VAL A 41 9.17 15.87 7.04
CA VAL A 41 8.64 16.26 8.36
C VAL A 41 8.70 17.78 8.52
N GLU A 42 7.59 18.38 8.93
CA GLU A 42 7.55 19.76 9.43
C GLU A 42 7.89 19.74 10.93
N GLU A 43 9.16 20.00 11.25
CA GLU A 43 9.72 19.86 12.59
C GLU A 43 9.03 20.77 13.61
N SER A 44 8.62 21.97 13.20
CA SER A 44 7.95 22.94 14.09
C SER A 44 6.62 22.45 14.66
N LEU A 45 5.98 21.48 13.99
CA LEU A 45 4.70 20.88 14.41
C LEU A 45 4.89 19.51 15.08
N CYS A 46 6.09 18.93 15.01
CA CYS A 46 6.38 17.62 15.55
C CYS A 46 6.43 17.66 17.07
N VAL A 47 5.77 16.68 17.71
CA VAL A 47 5.77 16.50 19.17
C VAL A 47 6.56 15.26 19.61
N GLU A 48 7.42 14.75 18.73
CA GLU A 48 8.33 13.61 18.98
C GLU A 48 7.66 12.35 19.58
N CYS A 49 6.42 12.08 19.17
CA CYS A 49 5.62 11.00 19.75
C CYS A 49 6.06 9.56 19.39
N GLY A 50 7.04 9.36 18.51
CA GLY A 50 7.54 8.02 18.13
C GLY A 50 6.64 7.19 17.21
N ARG A 51 5.40 7.61 16.94
CA ARG A 51 4.42 6.79 16.20
C ARG A 51 4.84 6.47 14.76
N CYS A 52 5.51 7.40 14.08
CA CYS A 52 5.98 7.21 12.71
C CYS A 52 7.04 6.11 12.60
N THR A 53 7.98 6.04 13.55
CA THR A 53 8.95 4.95 13.65
C THR A 53 8.26 3.64 14.07
N ALA A 54 7.34 3.71 15.03
CA ALA A 54 6.62 2.55 15.53
C ALA A 54 5.67 1.91 14.50
N VAL A 55 5.24 2.62 13.45
CA VAL A 55 4.43 2.03 12.37
C VAL A 55 5.27 1.56 11.18
N CYS A 56 6.53 2.01 11.07
CA CYS A 56 7.38 1.73 9.92
C CYS A 56 7.64 0.21 9.78
N PRO A 57 7.26 -0.42 8.66
CA PRO A 57 7.50 -1.85 8.46
C PRO A 57 8.99 -2.16 8.30
N VAL A 58 9.74 -1.29 7.62
CA VAL A 58 11.18 -1.50 7.36
C VAL A 58 11.98 -1.41 8.66
N SER A 59 11.63 -0.49 9.56
CA SER A 59 12.31 -0.37 10.86
C SER A 59 12.04 -1.55 11.81
N LYS A 60 11.03 -2.39 11.51
CA LYS A 60 10.68 -3.57 12.31
C LYS A 60 11.20 -4.87 11.75
N GLU A 61 11.58 -4.89 10.47
CA GLU A 61 11.98 -6.11 9.79
C GLU A 61 13.30 -6.63 10.38
N LYS A 62 13.31 -7.90 10.80
CA LYS A 62 14.54 -8.56 11.23
C LYS A 62 14.97 -9.61 10.21
N PRO A 63 16.28 -9.83 9.99
CA PRO A 63 16.76 -10.86 9.06
C PRO A 63 16.19 -12.26 9.34
N GLU A 64 16.01 -12.61 10.61
CA GLU A 64 15.43 -13.88 11.05
C GLU A 64 13.95 -14.07 10.66
N ASP A 65 13.21 -12.99 10.41
CA ASP A 65 11.80 -13.04 9.97
C ASP A 65 11.66 -13.52 8.51
N ARG A 66 12.77 -13.58 7.75
CA ARG A 66 12.79 -13.98 6.32
C ARG A 66 12.86 -15.49 6.10
N SER A 67 12.65 -16.32 7.13
CA SER A 67 12.66 -17.77 6.98
C SER A 67 11.56 -18.24 6.03
N THR A 68 11.92 -18.98 4.99
CA THR A 68 10.98 -19.58 4.04
C THR A 68 10.50 -20.97 4.49
N ASN A 69 10.99 -21.46 5.64
CA ASN A 69 10.62 -22.77 6.15
C ASN A 69 9.12 -22.81 6.47
N GLY A 70 8.40 -23.72 5.81
CA GLY A 70 6.96 -23.89 6.01
C GLY A 70 6.07 -22.93 5.22
N VAL A 71 6.64 -22.04 4.39
CA VAL A 71 5.86 -21.19 3.48
C VAL A 71 5.26 -22.06 2.37
N LYS A 72 3.93 -22.05 2.27
CA LYS A 72 3.21 -22.72 1.16
C LYS A 72 3.09 -21.76 -0.01
N VAL A 73 3.50 -22.23 -1.18
CA VAL A 73 3.42 -21.47 -2.44
C VAL A 73 2.34 -22.10 -3.33
N TYR A 74 1.47 -21.26 -3.88
CA TYR A 74 0.38 -21.66 -4.74
C TYR A 74 0.46 -20.93 -6.09
N ALA A 75 0.17 -21.66 -7.16
CA ALA A 75 -0.07 -21.09 -8.48
C ALA A 75 -1.56 -21.27 -8.81
N CYS A 76 -2.23 -20.17 -9.14
CA CYS A 76 -3.68 -20.14 -9.38
C CYS A 76 -3.99 -19.43 -10.70
N ILE A 77 -5.01 -19.91 -11.40
CA ILE A 77 -5.55 -19.29 -12.60
C ILE A 77 -7.07 -19.20 -12.50
N ASN A 78 -7.63 -18.05 -12.88
CA ASN A 78 -9.06 -17.84 -12.93
C ASN A 78 -9.66 -18.65 -14.09
N ARG A 79 -10.77 -19.35 -13.81
CA ARG A 79 -11.46 -20.19 -14.80
C ARG A 79 -12.41 -19.39 -15.69
N ASP A 80 -12.78 -18.18 -15.29
CA ASP A 80 -13.55 -17.27 -16.13
C ASP A 80 -12.63 -16.66 -17.19
N GLU A 81 -12.85 -17.02 -18.45
CA GLU A 81 -12.04 -16.54 -19.57
C GLU A 81 -12.11 -15.02 -19.77
N LYS A 82 -13.26 -14.40 -19.48
CA LYS A 82 -13.42 -12.95 -19.62
C LYS A 82 -12.56 -12.25 -18.57
N VAL A 83 -12.64 -12.69 -17.32
CA VAL A 83 -11.82 -12.13 -16.24
C VAL A 83 -10.34 -12.35 -16.50
N LEU A 84 -9.97 -13.53 -17.00
CA LEU A 84 -8.58 -13.86 -17.34
C LEU A 84 -8.04 -12.92 -18.43
N LYS A 85 -8.79 -12.70 -19.51
CA LYS A 85 -8.40 -11.80 -20.62
C LYS A 85 -8.25 -10.34 -20.19
N GLU A 86 -9.05 -9.90 -19.21
CA GLU A 86 -9.00 -8.53 -18.66
C GLU A 86 -7.98 -8.38 -17.52
N SER A 87 -7.23 -9.42 -17.18
CA SER A 87 -6.25 -9.43 -16.09
C SER A 87 -4.81 -9.43 -16.59
N SER A 88 -3.87 -8.93 -15.79
CA SER A 88 -2.43 -8.90 -16.15
C SER A 88 -1.69 -10.21 -15.97
N SER A 89 -2.33 -11.22 -15.36
CA SER A 89 -1.75 -12.53 -15.07
C SER A 89 -2.92 -13.52 -14.86
N GLY A 90 -2.81 -14.47 -13.93
CA GLY A 90 -3.83 -15.50 -13.67
C GLY A 90 -5.19 -15.02 -13.14
N GLY A 91 -5.48 -13.72 -13.09
CA GLY A 91 -6.81 -13.20 -12.71
C GLY A 91 -7.27 -13.48 -11.28
N VAL A 92 -6.33 -13.80 -10.37
CA VAL A 92 -6.60 -14.18 -8.98
C VAL A 92 -7.13 -13.01 -8.15
N PHE A 93 -6.67 -11.79 -8.45
CA PHE A 93 -7.14 -10.57 -7.77
C PHE A 93 -8.66 -10.49 -7.73
N SER A 94 -9.33 -10.70 -8.86
CA SER A 94 -10.78 -10.61 -8.97
C SER A 94 -11.48 -11.59 -8.03
N LEU A 95 -10.99 -12.84 -7.94
CA LEU A 95 -11.55 -13.86 -7.05
C LEU A 95 -11.44 -13.46 -5.58
N LEU A 96 -10.27 -12.94 -5.18
CA LEU A 96 -10.03 -12.49 -3.80
C LEU A 96 -10.87 -11.26 -3.46
N ALA A 97 -10.93 -10.28 -4.36
CA ALA A 97 -11.71 -9.07 -4.18
C ALA A 97 -13.21 -9.40 -4.04
N GLU A 98 -13.76 -10.23 -4.93
CA GLU A 98 -15.16 -10.64 -4.88
C GLU A 98 -15.50 -11.36 -3.57
N ALA A 99 -14.65 -12.28 -3.11
CA ALA A 99 -14.87 -12.98 -1.84
C ALA A 99 -14.90 -12.06 -0.61
N ILE A 100 -14.18 -10.93 -0.66
CA ILE A 100 -14.16 -9.92 0.42
C ILE A 100 -15.41 -9.05 0.34
N ILE A 101 -15.78 -8.59 -0.85
CA ILE A 101 -16.99 -7.80 -1.08
C ILE A 101 -18.26 -8.59 -0.70
N GLU A 102 -18.33 -9.88 -1.03
CA GLU A 102 -19.47 -10.74 -0.69
C GLU A 102 -19.68 -10.90 0.82
N LYS A 103 -18.63 -10.71 1.62
CA LYS A 103 -18.71 -10.67 3.09
C LYS A 103 -19.00 -9.28 3.66
N GLY A 104 -19.28 -8.29 2.81
CA GLY A 104 -19.46 -6.89 3.20
C GLY A 104 -18.17 -6.17 3.59
N GLY A 105 -17.02 -6.71 3.19
CA GLY A 105 -15.69 -6.14 3.41
C GLY A 105 -15.36 -4.98 2.45
N VAL A 106 -14.10 -4.56 2.48
CA VAL A 106 -13.58 -3.47 1.63
C VAL A 106 -12.27 -3.89 0.98
N VAL A 107 -12.08 -3.49 -0.28
CA VAL A 107 -10.86 -3.74 -1.04
C VAL A 107 -10.17 -2.41 -1.31
N PHE A 108 -8.88 -2.31 -0.99
CA PHE A 108 -8.04 -1.19 -1.35
C PHE A 108 -7.11 -1.60 -2.49
N GLY A 109 -7.06 -0.81 -3.56
CA GLY A 109 -6.19 -1.08 -4.69
C GLY A 109 -5.82 0.16 -5.49
N ALA A 110 -4.87 -0.01 -6.39
CA ALA A 110 -4.34 1.08 -7.22
C ALA A 110 -5.15 1.28 -8.51
N ALA A 111 -5.67 2.49 -8.71
CA ALA A 111 -6.41 2.91 -9.90
C ALA A 111 -5.93 4.27 -10.41
N PHE A 112 -6.21 4.57 -11.67
CA PHE A 112 -6.04 5.92 -12.20
C PHE A 112 -7.16 6.84 -11.70
N ASP A 113 -6.80 8.04 -11.27
CA ASP A 113 -7.75 9.13 -11.07
C ASP A 113 -8.06 9.87 -12.39
N GLU A 114 -8.91 10.89 -12.32
CA GLU A 114 -9.33 11.70 -13.48
C GLU A 114 -8.16 12.42 -14.18
N ASN A 115 -7.05 12.62 -13.47
CA ASN A 115 -5.85 13.28 -13.94
C ASN A 115 -4.75 12.29 -14.34
N TRP A 116 -5.07 11.00 -14.46
CA TRP A 116 -4.12 9.92 -14.77
C TRP A 116 -3.04 9.67 -13.72
N ASN A 117 -3.21 10.15 -12.48
CA ASN A 117 -2.35 9.74 -11.38
C ASN A 117 -2.79 8.37 -10.87
N VAL A 118 -1.84 7.54 -10.46
CA VAL A 118 -2.17 6.26 -9.82
C VAL A 118 -2.34 6.50 -8.32
N ARG A 119 -3.53 6.25 -7.80
CA ARG A 119 -3.86 6.40 -6.38
C ARG A 119 -4.41 5.10 -5.81
N HIS A 120 -4.15 4.86 -4.54
CA HIS A 120 -4.90 3.86 -3.79
C HIS A 120 -6.29 4.39 -3.48
N MET A 121 -7.30 3.55 -3.74
CA MET A 121 -8.70 3.86 -3.50
C MET A 121 -9.39 2.67 -2.84
N ALA A 122 -10.48 2.95 -2.13
CA ALA A 122 -11.34 1.92 -1.55
C ALA A 122 -12.47 1.52 -2.53
N ALA A 123 -12.79 0.23 -2.57
CA ALA A 123 -13.93 -0.33 -3.27
C ALA A 123 -14.77 -1.18 -2.30
N GLN A 124 -16.09 -0.96 -2.33
CA GLN A 124 -17.08 -1.74 -1.58
C GLN A 124 -18.05 -2.50 -2.50
N THR A 125 -17.83 -2.42 -3.82
CA THR A 125 -18.63 -3.10 -4.84
C THR A 125 -17.71 -3.88 -5.78
N LYS A 126 -18.26 -4.89 -6.47
CA LYS A 126 -17.52 -5.68 -7.45
C LYS A 126 -17.10 -4.80 -8.65
N GLU A 127 -17.98 -3.90 -9.04
CA GLU A 127 -17.81 -2.95 -10.13
C GLU A 127 -16.65 -1.97 -9.85
N ASP A 128 -16.55 -1.46 -8.62
CA ASP A 128 -15.44 -0.59 -8.23
C ASP A 128 -14.10 -1.32 -8.20
N CYS A 129 -14.09 -2.61 -7.81
CA CYS A 129 -12.87 -3.42 -7.82
C CYS A 129 -12.28 -3.59 -9.23
N LEU A 130 -13.09 -3.46 -10.29
CA LEU A 130 -12.60 -3.55 -11.67
C LEU A 130 -11.54 -2.49 -11.98
N LYS A 131 -11.61 -1.32 -11.35
CA LYS A 131 -10.64 -0.21 -11.50
C LYS A 131 -9.22 -0.62 -11.08
N PHE A 132 -9.10 -1.59 -10.18
CA PHE A 132 -7.82 -2.08 -9.66
C PHE A 132 -7.17 -3.14 -10.55
N ARG A 133 -7.89 -3.68 -11.56
CA ARG A 133 -7.31 -4.60 -12.54
C ARG A 133 -6.26 -3.90 -13.40
N GLY A 134 -5.38 -4.71 -13.99
CA GLY A 134 -4.27 -4.19 -14.79
C GLY A 134 -3.09 -3.75 -13.92
N SER A 135 -1.87 -4.06 -14.38
CA SER A 135 -0.64 -3.54 -13.80
C SER A 135 -0.49 -2.05 -14.11
N LYS A 136 -0.13 -1.26 -13.09
CA LYS A 136 0.29 0.13 -13.24
C LYS A 136 1.78 0.20 -12.90
N TYR A 137 2.60 0.59 -13.86
CA TYR A 137 4.07 0.59 -13.74
C TYR A 137 4.63 1.96 -13.29
N VAL A 138 3.88 2.66 -12.44
CA VAL A 138 4.29 3.92 -11.80
C VAL A 138 3.99 3.81 -10.30
N GLN A 139 4.70 4.59 -9.48
CA GLN A 139 4.43 4.64 -8.04
C GLN A 139 2.99 5.12 -7.82
N SER A 140 2.28 4.45 -6.92
CA SER A 140 0.93 4.84 -6.52
C SER A 140 0.99 5.72 -5.28
N GLU A 141 0.13 6.74 -5.24
CA GLU A 141 -0.04 7.56 -4.05
C GLU A 141 -1.01 6.86 -3.08
N ILE A 142 -0.52 6.48 -1.91
CA ILE A 142 -1.34 5.89 -0.83
C ILE A 142 -2.33 6.92 -0.26
N GLY A 143 -1.92 8.19 -0.19
CA GLY A 143 -2.70 9.26 0.41
C GLY A 143 -3.14 8.93 1.84
N ASP A 144 -4.43 9.03 2.10
CA ASP A 144 -5.09 8.75 3.37
C ASP A 144 -5.71 7.34 3.43
N SER A 145 -5.37 6.44 2.52
CA SER A 145 -5.99 5.09 2.43
C SER A 145 -5.95 4.32 3.75
N PHE A 146 -4.84 4.41 4.51
CA PHE A 146 -4.76 3.75 5.82
C PHE A 146 -5.65 4.42 6.87
N PHE A 147 -5.86 5.74 6.79
CA PHE A 147 -6.81 6.44 7.64
C PHE A 147 -8.26 6.03 7.30
N GLN A 148 -8.58 5.89 6.01
CA GLN A 148 -9.89 5.46 5.52
C GLN A 148 -10.27 4.03 5.95
N LEU A 149 -9.33 3.23 6.48
CA LEU A 149 -9.63 1.91 7.05
C LEU A 149 -10.40 1.95 8.35
N ARG A 150 -10.34 3.04 9.11
CA ARG A 150 -10.88 3.10 10.48
C ARG A 150 -12.34 2.65 10.59
N PRO A 151 -13.27 3.02 9.67
CA PRO A 151 -14.65 2.54 9.71
C PRO A 151 -14.79 1.03 9.49
N PHE A 152 -13.78 0.36 8.93
CA PHE A 152 -13.81 -1.05 8.51
C PHE A 152 -13.04 -2.00 9.45
N TRP A 153 -12.56 -1.52 10.60
CA TRP A 153 -11.77 -2.28 11.58
C TRP A 153 -12.36 -3.63 12.07
N ILE A 154 -13.67 -3.85 11.90
CA ILE A 154 -14.37 -5.10 12.27
C ILE A 154 -14.78 -5.94 11.05
N ARG A 155 -14.41 -5.52 9.84
CA ARG A 155 -14.75 -6.17 8.58
C ARG A 155 -13.50 -6.74 7.93
N ASP A 156 -13.71 -7.66 6.99
CA ASP A 156 -12.63 -8.17 6.14
C ASP A 156 -12.10 -7.04 5.23
N VAL A 157 -10.76 -6.90 5.19
CA VAL A 157 -10.05 -5.91 4.37
C VAL A 157 -9.06 -6.63 3.48
N LEU A 158 -9.06 -6.32 2.19
CA LEU A 158 -8.02 -6.73 1.24
C LEU A 158 -7.26 -5.50 0.75
N PHE A 159 -5.97 -5.41 1.08
CA PHE A 159 -5.05 -4.50 0.39
C PHE A 159 -4.39 -5.23 -0.77
N TYR A 160 -4.66 -4.77 -1.99
CA TYR A 160 -4.07 -5.29 -3.21
C TYR A 160 -3.25 -4.21 -3.91
N SER A 161 -1.94 -4.26 -3.73
CA SER A 161 -1.01 -3.43 -4.48
C SER A 161 0.37 -4.06 -4.52
N ALA A 162 1.18 -3.65 -5.49
CA ALA A 162 2.61 -3.89 -5.43
C ALA A 162 3.20 -3.16 -4.21
N ALA A 163 4.17 -3.77 -3.53
CA ALA A 163 4.94 -3.08 -2.52
C ALA A 163 5.72 -1.95 -3.20
N PRO A 164 5.70 -0.72 -2.66
CA PRO A 164 6.53 0.33 -3.21
C PRO A 164 8.02 0.01 -2.94
N ARG A 165 8.87 0.38 -3.90
CA ARG A 165 10.24 -0.15 -4.07
C ARG A 165 11.08 0.04 -2.79
N VAL A 166 11.74 -1.03 -2.32
CA VAL A 166 12.94 -0.95 -1.49
C VAL A 166 14.12 -1.07 -2.46
N ARG A 167 15.04 -0.09 -2.49
CA ARG A 167 16.31 -0.25 -3.24
C ARG A 167 17.20 -1.11 -2.35
N SER A 168 17.66 -2.28 -2.81
CA SER A 168 18.74 -2.95 -2.09
C SER A 168 19.98 -2.06 -2.19
N PRO A 169 20.72 -1.81 -1.09
CA PRO A 169 22.07 -1.31 -1.24
C PRO A 169 22.86 -2.31 -2.09
N ASP A 170 23.52 -1.81 -3.14
CA ASP A 170 24.51 -2.57 -3.91
C ASP A 170 25.73 -2.89 -3.05
#